data_AF-A0A1G4SH56-F1
#
_entry.id   AF-A0A1G4SH56-F1
#
_cell.length_a   1.000
_cell.length_b   1.000
_cell.length_c   1.000
_cell.angle_alpha   90.00
_cell.angle_beta   90.00
_cell.angle_gamma   90.00
#
_symmetry.space_group_name_H-M   'P 1'
#
loop_
_entity.id
_entity.type
_entity.pdbx_description
1 polymer ?
#
loop_
_entity_poly.entity_id
_entity_poly.type
_entity_poly.pdbx_seq_one_letter_code
_entity_poly.pdbx_strand_id
1 'polypeptide(L)'
;MEAKDVRRNIDKIRSSRDLWKEFEYQDPDVNYFKRYAAAVAIQYDWKPEDYDLIKFLMENEVESRIHDPYGGCGDSLTLISYLLAKFRRPENVWLFEKAKSANFDTHCAYFDECIFSAGVELTCKYLEGFELTETNTYLFEHKDQLNSLFSEQDIGDYFHRMTLWFPDSMEKEKTESLLIKAIDFDDLEEAERLFDILEKQAEPDVQTLYYRAKELKKYEKAIFYKQKELELTTDARDKVSFILDITELHILNNDYMKAFESAQSWERLLTQFDSWQYTGLGRSMSESWFDICLGFYKEKDIISAQLCYRNGDWMIRTTNNFSLNVLEKALACSKAVRDEKGIRFYKKIVKKEQRCRR
;
A
#
# COMPACT_ATOMS: atom_id res chain seq x y z
N MET A 1 1.36 -23.92 2.63
CA MET A 1 0.68 -23.57 1.36
C MET A 1 0.98 -22.12 1.04
N GLU A 2 1.35 -21.82 -0.20
CA GLU A 2 1.57 -20.43 -0.64
C GLU A 2 0.25 -19.75 -1.03
N ALA A 3 0.18 -18.42 -1.01
CA ALA A 3 -1.04 -17.66 -1.30
C ALA A 3 -1.65 -18.02 -2.68
N LYS A 4 -0.81 -18.10 -3.73
CA LYS A 4 -1.23 -18.51 -5.09
C LYS A 4 -1.87 -19.91 -5.16
N ASP A 5 -1.56 -20.80 -4.23
CA ASP A 5 -2.08 -22.18 -4.21
C ASP A 5 -3.44 -22.29 -3.50
N VAL A 6 -3.82 -21.27 -2.71
CA VAL A 6 -5.02 -21.30 -1.84
C VAL A 6 -6.29 -21.54 -2.65
N ARG A 7 -6.48 -20.81 -3.75
CA ARG A 7 -7.68 -20.93 -4.59
C ARG A 7 -7.88 -22.36 -5.10
N ARG A 8 -6.81 -23.03 -5.52
CA ARG A 8 -6.86 -24.42 -6.04
C ARG A 8 -7.13 -25.45 -4.93
N ASN A 9 -6.97 -25.07 -3.67
CA ASN A 9 -7.13 -25.96 -2.50
C ASN A 9 -8.28 -25.54 -1.57
N ILE A 10 -9.15 -24.59 -1.98
CA ILE A 10 -10.18 -24.03 -1.09
C ILE A 10 -11.13 -25.09 -0.51
N ASP A 11 -11.51 -26.11 -1.29
CA ASP A 11 -12.38 -27.18 -0.79
C ASP A 11 -11.70 -28.08 0.26
N LYS A 12 -10.37 -28.26 0.15
CA LYS A 12 -9.60 -28.96 1.19
C LYS A 12 -9.53 -28.13 2.47
N ILE A 13 -9.34 -26.82 2.34
CA ILE A 13 -9.31 -25.87 3.46
C ILE A 13 -10.66 -25.84 4.18
N ARG A 14 -11.77 -25.81 3.44
CA ARG A 14 -13.13 -25.93 4.00
C ARG A 14 -13.33 -27.22 4.80
N SER A 15 -12.83 -28.32 4.26
CA SER A 15 -13.05 -29.65 4.83
C SER A 15 -12.10 -30.01 5.97
N SER A 16 -11.08 -29.18 6.27
CA SER A 16 -10.08 -29.46 7.28
C SER A 16 -9.76 -28.24 8.13
N ARG A 17 -10.32 -28.18 9.33
CA ARG A 17 -10.00 -27.14 10.33
C ARG A 17 -8.53 -27.13 10.73
N ASP A 18 -7.84 -28.27 10.64
CA ASP A 18 -6.41 -28.33 10.91
C ASP A 18 -5.59 -27.45 9.95
N LEU A 19 -6.05 -27.28 8.71
CA LEU A 19 -5.42 -26.40 7.72
C LEU A 19 -5.62 -24.91 8.05
N TRP A 20 -6.59 -24.55 8.89
CA TRP A 20 -6.85 -23.15 9.23
C TRP A 20 -5.66 -22.51 9.96
N LYS A 21 -4.85 -23.32 10.66
CA LYS A 21 -3.59 -22.89 11.29
C LYS A 21 -2.60 -22.25 10.32
N GLU A 22 -2.66 -22.59 9.03
CA GLU A 22 -1.80 -21.96 8.01
C GLU A 22 -2.17 -20.50 7.70
N PHE A 23 -3.33 -20.05 8.17
CA PHE A 23 -3.89 -18.73 7.94
C PHE A 23 -3.88 -17.87 9.21
N GLU A 24 -3.52 -18.45 10.36
CA GLU A 24 -3.47 -17.73 11.64
C GLU A 24 -2.52 -16.54 11.55
N TYR A 25 -2.91 -15.43 12.18
CA TYR A 25 -2.03 -14.30 12.38
C TYR A 25 -0.79 -14.72 13.19
N GLN A 26 0.36 -14.16 12.81
CA GLN A 26 1.64 -14.29 13.50
C GLN A 26 2.28 -12.90 13.56
N ASP A 27 3.18 -12.66 14.50
CA ASP A 27 3.96 -11.41 14.56
C ASP A 27 5.42 -11.70 14.16
N PRO A 28 5.91 -11.24 12.98
CA PRO A 28 5.21 -10.43 11.97
C PRO A 28 4.22 -11.23 11.11
N ASP A 29 3.25 -10.55 10.48
CA ASP A 29 2.13 -11.19 9.78
C ASP A 29 2.52 -11.79 8.42
N VAL A 30 3.12 -12.98 8.47
CA VAL A 30 3.52 -13.74 7.29
C VAL A 30 2.36 -14.40 6.54
N ASN A 31 1.15 -14.40 7.11
CA ASN A 31 -0.01 -15.11 6.57
C ASN A 31 -1.10 -14.18 6.00
N TYR A 32 -0.89 -12.86 6.01
CA TYR A 32 -1.80 -11.86 5.45
C TYR A 32 -2.33 -12.24 4.05
N PHE A 33 -1.42 -12.46 3.09
CA PHE A 33 -1.82 -12.76 1.71
C PHE A 33 -2.49 -14.13 1.56
N LYS A 34 -2.25 -15.07 2.48
CA LYS A 34 -2.99 -16.35 2.47
C LYS A 34 -4.43 -16.15 2.90
N ARG A 35 -4.68 -15.33 3.93
CA ARG A 35 -6.04 -14.96 4.34
C ARG A 35 -6.75 -14.22 3.22
N TYR A 36 -6.07 -13.27 2.58
CA TYR A 36 -6.63 -12.55 1.43
C TYR A 36 -6.95 -13.48 0.26
N ALA A 37 -6.05 -14.39 -0.09
CA ALA A 37 -6.28 -15.38 -1.14
C ALA A 37 -7.45 -16.33 -0.82
N ALA A 38 -7.61 -16.71 0.45
CA ALA A 38 -8.76 -17.51 0.90
C ALA A 38 -10.07 -16.73 0.76
N ALA A 39 -10.07 -15.46 1.17
CA ALA A 39 -11.22 -14.58 1.02
C ALA A 39 -11.63 -14.41 -0.45
N VAL A 40 -10.66 -14.20 -1.36
CA VAL A 40 -10.91 -14.12 -2.81
C VAL A 40 -11.43 -15.45 -3.36
N ALA A 41 -10.89 -16.59 -2.93
CA ALA A 41 -11.41 -17.89 -3.36
C ALA A 41 -12.86 -18.11 -2.90
N ILE A 42 -13.18 -17.73 -1.67
CA ILE A 42 -14.54 -17.79 -1.11
C ILE A 42 -15.47 -16.79 -1.80
N GLN A 43 -14.99 -15.60 -2.18
CA GLN A 43 -15.77 -14.61 -2.92
C GLN A 43 -16.36 -15.21 -4.20
N TYR A 44 -15.56 -15.97 -4.97
CA TYR A 44 -15.97 -16.56 -6.24
C TYR A 44 -16.77 -17.87 -6.13
N ASP A 45 -16.77 -18.50 -4.96
CA ASP A 45 -17.46 -19.77 -4.70
C ASP A 45 -18.13 -19.75 -3.33
N TRP A 46 -18.80 -18.65 -3.00
CA TRP A 46 -19.33 -18.43 -1.64
C TRP A 46 -20.41 -19.45 -1.28
N LYS A 47 -20.31 -20.07 -0.10
CA LYS A 47 -21.27 -21.05 0.40
C LYS A 47 -21.77 -20.70 1.81
N PRO A 48 -23.04 -21.00 2.15
CA PRO A 48 -23.55 -20.81 3.52
C PRO A 48 -22.75 -21.57 4.59
N GLU A 49 -22.09 -22.67 4.23
CA GLU A 49 -21.26 -23.46 5.13
C GLU A 49 -19.92 -22.78 5.48
N ASP A 50 -19.54 -21.73 4.74
CA ASP A 50 -18.26 -21.02 4.94
C ASP A 50 -18.23 -20.13 6.19
N TYR A 51 -19.35 -20.00 6.93
CA TYR A 51 -19.47 -19.07 8.06
C TYR A 51 -18.31 -19.18 9.06
N ASP A 52 -18.02 -20.40 9.53
CA ASP A 52 -16.98 -20.59 10.56
C ASP A 52 -15.58 -20.27 10.02
N LEU A 53 -15.31 -20.59 8.75
CA LEU A 53 -14.03 -20.27 8.12
C LEU A 53 -13.87 -18.76 7.93
N ILE A 54 -14.90 -18.09 7.40
CA ILE A 54 -14.88 -16.63 7.20
C ILE A 54 -14.74 -15.90 8.55
N LYS A 55 -15.47 -16.36 9.57
CA LYS A 55 -15.34 -15.82 10.93
C LYS A 55 -13.91 -15.99 11.46
N PHE A 56 -13.33 -17.18 11.31
CA PHE A 56 -11.94 -17.43 11.70
C PHE A 56 -10.95 -16.51 10.95
N LEU A 57 -11.13 -16.32 9.63
CA LEU A 57 -10.30 -15.40 8.85
C LEU A 57 -10.45 -13.96 9.37
N MET A 58 -11.68 -13.54 9.70
CA MET A 58 -11.97 -12.20 10.22
C MET A 58 -11.31 -11.95 11.58
N GLU A 59 -11.36 -12.92 12.50
CA GLU A 59 -10.70 -12.83 13.80
C GLU A 59 -9.19 -12.62 13.65
N ASN A 60 -8.55 -13.37 12.75
CA ASN A 60 -7.11 -13.22 12.48
C ASN A 60 -6.76 -11.92 11.74
N GLU A 61 -7.66 -11.43 10.90
CA GLU A 61 -7.47 -10.15 10.22
C GLU A 61 -7.59 -8.97 11.19
N VAL A 62 -8.47 -9.04 12.19
CA VAL A 62 -8.54 -8.07 13.29
C VAL A 62 -7.23 -8.07 14.09
N GLU A 63 -6.73 -9.25 14.48
CA GLU A 63 -5.44 -9.35 15.18
C GLU A 63 -4.28 -8.76 14.35
N SER A 64 -4.28 -9.00 13.04
CA SER A 64 -3.34 -8.37 12.10
C SER A 64 -3.38 -6.85 12.18
N ARG A 65 -4.57 -6.25 12.14
CA ARG A 65 -4.72 -4.78 12.18
C ARG A 65 -4.34 -4.18 13.52
N ILE A 66 -4.62 -4.85 14.63
CA ILE A 66 -4.24 -4.38 15.99
C ILE A 66 -2.73 -4.22 16.10
N HIS A 67 -1.97 -5.12 15.46
CA HIS A 67 -0.51 -5.15 15.55
C HIS A 67 0.20 -4.56 14.31
N ASP A 68 -0.53 -4.01 13.34
CA ASP A 68 0.06 -3.43 12.12
C ASP A 68 0.74 -2.08 12.45
N PRO A 69 2.06 -1.96 12.32
CA PRO A 69 2.77 -0.71 12.64
C PRO A 69 2.51 0.42 11.63
N TYR A 70 1.92 0.10 10.47
CA TYR A 70 1.65 1.06 9.39
C TYR A 70 0.17 1.43 9.26
N GLY A 71 -0.72 0.67 9.92
CA GLY A 71 -2.17 0.92 9.95
C GLY A 71 -2.91 0.54 8.65
N GLY A 72 -4.02 1.24 8.39
CA GLY A 72 -4.89 1.08 7.22
C GLY A 72 -6.00 0.01 7.30
N CYS A 73 -7.06 0.22 6.51
CA CYS A 73 -8.12 -0.74 6.21
C CYS A 73 -7.81 -1.40 4.85
N GLY A 74 -7.05 -2.49 4.85
CA GLY A 74 -6.65 -3.18 3.61
C GLY A 74 -7.80 -3.91 2.90
N ASP A 75 -7.58 -4.31 1.64
CA ASP A 75 -8.58 -5.02 0.82
C ASP A 75 -8.98 -6.37 1.43
N SER A 76 -8.06 -7.06 2.10
CA SER A 76 -8.32 -8.31 2.81
C SER A 76 -9.40 -8.14 3.89
N LEU A 77 -9.21 -7.20 4.81
CA LEU A 77 -10.20 -6.88 5.84
C LEU A 77 -11.54 -6.50 5.25
N THR A 78 -11.54 -5.62 4.25
CA THR A 78 -12.75 -5.14 3.60
C THR A 78 -13.54 -6.30 2.97
N LEU A 79 -12.87 -7.19 2.23
CA LEU A 79 -13.50 -8.35 1.60
C LEU A 79 -14.00 -9.36 2.65
N ILE A 80 -13.19 -9.74 3.64
CA ILE A 80 -13.59 -10.69 4.67
C ILE A 80 -14.80 -10.16 5.46
N SER A 81 -14.81 -8.86 5.76
CA SER A 81 -15.93 -8.20 6.45
C SER A 81 -17.21 -8.30 5.64
N TYR A 82 -17.14 -8.03 4.33
CA TYR A 82 -18.26 -8.19 3.42
C TYR A 82 -18.77 -9.63 3.36
N LEU A 83 -17.87 -10.61 3.23
CA LEU A 83 -18.23 -12.03 3.18
C LEU A 83 -18.91 -12.47 4.48
N LEU A 84 -18.47 -11.96 5.64
CA LEU A 84 -19.09 -12.22 6.93
C LEU A 84 -20.46 -11.52 7.07
N ALA A 85 -20.57 -10.29 6.56
CA ALA A 85 -21.78 -9.48 6.55
C ALA A 85 -22.92 -10.16 5.77
N LYS A 86 -22.61 -10.92 4.71
CA LYS A 86 -23.59 -11.68 3.91
C LYS A 86 -24.42 -12.68 4.73
N PHE A 87 -23.94 -13.13 5.89
CA PHE A 87 -24.69 -14.04 6.75
C PHE A 87 -25.81 -13.37 7.56
N ARG A 88 -25.85 -12.03 7.60
CA ARG A 88 -26.90 -11.24 8.27
C ARG A 88 -27.14 -11.66 9.73
N ARG A 89 -26.08 -12.02 10.45
CA ARG A 89 -26.15 -12.42 11.86
C ARG A 89 -25.86 -11.23 12.77
N PRO A 90 -26.77 -10.82 13.66
CA PRO A 90 -26.56 -9.66 14.53
C PRO A 90 -25.39 -9.87 15.50
N GLU A 91 -25.03 -11.11 15.84
CA GLU A 91 -23.88 -11.43 16.70
C GLU A 91 -22.53 -11.01 16.07
N ASN A 92 -22.47 -10.85 14.75
CA ASN A 92 -21.25 -10.41 14.06
C ASN A 92 -20.90 -8.95 14.40
N VAL A 93 -21.84 -8.16 14.94
CA VAL A 93 -21.64 -6.76 15.37
C VAL A 93 -20.38 -6.61 16.23
N TRP A 94 -20.11 -7.55 17.12
CA TRP A 94 -18.96 -7.50 18.02
C TRP A 94 -17.62 -7.66 17.30
N LEU A 95 -17.59 -8.45 16.23
CA LEU A 95 -16.37 -8.64 15.46
C LEU A 95 -16.11 -7.45 14.54
N PHE A 96 -17.16 -6.85 13.99
CA PHE A 96 -17.05 -5.62 13.21
C PHE A 96 -16.65 -4.40 14.08
N GLU A 97 -17.19 -4.30 15.29
CA GLU A 97 -16.77 -3.30 16.29
C GLU A 97 -15.27 -3.42 16.60
N LYS A 98 -14.79 -4.65 16.84
CA LYS A 98 -13.35 -4.90 17.06
C LYS A 98 -12.51 -4.51 15.85
N ALA A 99 -12.98 -4.82 14.64
CA ALA A 99 -12.27 -4.46 13.41
C ALA A 99 -12.19 -2.94 13.21
N LYS A 100 -13.31 -2.23 13.42
CA LYS A 100 -13.38 -0.77 13.39
C LYS A 100 -12.37 -0.17 14.37
N SER A 101 -12.34 -0.70 15.59
CA SER A 101 -11.51 -0.19 16.69
C SER A 101 -10.11 -0.80 16.77
N ALA A 102 -9.65 -1.52 15.74
CA ALA A 102 -8.36 -2.21 15.78
C ALA A 102 -7.15 -1.25 15.86
N ASN A 103 -7.17 -0.18 15.08
CA ASN A 103 -6.22 0.93 15.17
C ASN A 103 -6.87 2.25 14.69
N PHE A 104 -6.11 3.34 14.72
CA PHE A 104 -6.61 4.66 14.32
C PHE A 104 -7.10 4.70 12.85
N ASP A 105 -6.35 4.11 11.94
CA ASP A 105 -6.68 4.16 10.52
C ASP A 105 -7.88 3.28 10.17
N THR A 106 -8.03 2.10 10.81
CA THR A 106 -9.25 1.30 10.66
C THR A 106 -10.45 2.04 11.23
N HIS A 107 -10.28 2.75 12.35
CA HIS A 107 -11.35 3.56 12.91
C HIS A 107 -11.78 4.68 11.96
N CYS A 108 -10.87 5.24 11.15
CA CYS A 108 -11.24 6.26 10.16
C CYS A 108 -11.78 5.68 8.85
N ALA A 109 -11.26 4.53 8.38
CA ALA A 109 -11.50 4.06 7.01
C ALA A 109 -12.46 2.87 6.88
N TYR A 110 -12.75 2.15 7.97
CA TYR A 110 -13.61 0.96 7.94
C TYR A 110 -15.09 1.32 7.71
N PHE A 111 -15.81 0.48 6.97
CA PHE A 111 -17.24 0.64 6.70
C PHE A 111 -18.10 0.38 7.93
N ASP A 112 -18.67 1.43 8.48
CA ASP A 112 -19.58 1.38 9.62
C ASP A 112 -20.83 0.54 9.32
N GLU A 113 -21.28 0.49 8.06
CA GLU A 113 -22.42 -0.31 7.63
C GLU A 113 -22.22 -1.82 7.90
N CYS A 114 -20.98 -2.30 8.00
CA CYS A 114 -20.69 -3.68 8.42
C CYS A 114 -21.28 -3.99 9.80
N ILE A 115 -21.19 -3.05 10.75
CA ILE A 115 -21.65 -3.21 12.14
C ILE A 115 -23.15 -3.52 12.16
N PHE A 116 -23.92 -2.89 11.27
CA PHE A 116 -25.36 -3.06 11.13
C PHE A 116 -25.76 -4.00 9.99
N SER A 117 -24.84 -4.84 9.51
CA SER A 117 -25.07 -5.66 8.33
C SER A 117 -26.20 -6.68 8.48
N ALA A 118 -26.64 -7.04 9.69
CA ALA A 118 -27.84 -7.85 9.90
C ALA A 118 -29.17 -7.11 9.64
N GLY A 119 -29.11 -5.80 9.38
CA GLY A 119 -30.24 -4.86 9.41
C GLY A 119 -30.15 -4.00 10.67
N VAL A 120 -30.51 -2.72 10.54
CA VAL A 120 -30.43 -1.74 11.64
C VAL A 120 -31.36 -2.16 12.78
N GLU A 121 -32.62 -2.45 12.48
CA GLU A 121 -33.60 -2.83 13.50
C GLU A 121 -33.18 -4.10 14.24
N LEU A 122 -32.75 -5.13 13.50
CA LEU A 122 -32.35 -6.42 14.08
C LEU A 122 -31.09 -6.29 14.94
N THR A 123 -30.11 -5.51 14.48
CA THR A 123 -28.85 -5.29 15.21
C THR A 123 -29.11 -4.51 16.49
N CYS A 124 -29.86 -3.40 16.43
CA CYS A 124 -30.18 -2.60 17.61
C CYS A 124 -30.98 -3.39 18.65
N LYS A 125 -31.99 -4.15 18.21
CA LYS A 125 -32.76 -5.03 19.09
C LYS A 125 -31.88 -6.09 19.78
N TYR A 126 -30.88 -6.61 19.06
CA TYR A 126 -29.90 -7.53 19.67
C TYR A 126 -29.05 -6.82 20.72
N LEU A 127 -28.61 -5.59 20.45
CA LEU A 127 -27.78 -4.79 21.37
C LEU A 127 -28.50 -4.34 22.64
N GLU A 128 -29.84 -4.20 22.64
CA GLU A 128 -30.63 -3.90 23.84
C GLU A 128 -30.41 -4.91 24.99
N GLY A 129 -29.98 -6.13 24.66
CA GLY A 129 -29.64 -7.17 25.64
C GLY A 129 -28.28 -7.00 26.31
N PHE A 130 -27.49 -5.99 25.95
CA PHE A 130 -26.10 -5.81 26.37
C PHE A 130 -25.84 -4.41 26.94
N GLU A 131 -24.93 -4.34 27.90
CA GLU A 131 -24.41 -3.07 28.40
C GLU A 131 -23.24 -2.62 27.51
N LEU A 132 -23.40 -1.48 26.84
CA LEU A 132 -22.33 -0.87 26.04
C LEU A 132 -21.43 -0.04 26.95
N THR A 133 -20.12 -0.31 26.90
CA THR A 133 -19.10 0.36 27.70
C THR A 133 -17.99 0.92 26.82
N GLU A 134 -17.06 1.71 27.38
CA GLU A 134 -15.93 2.30 26.65
C GLU A 134 -15.05 1.26 25.91
N THR A 135 -15.12 -0.02 26.26
CA THR A 135 -14.43 -1.10 25.53
C THR A 135 -15.05 -1.41 24.17
N ASN A 136 -16.28 -0.97 23.93
CA ASN A 136 -17.00 -1.02 22.65
C ASN A 136 -17.00 0.38 22.05
N THR A 137 -15.81 0.92 21.76
CA THR A 137 -15.58 2.35 21.50
C THR A 137 -16.59 2.99 20.56
N TYR A 138 -16.80 2.45 19.36
CA TYR A 138 -17.69 3.04 18.37
C TYR A 138 -19.16 2.88 18.80
N LEU A 139 -19.59 1.68 19.20
CA LEU A 139 -20.96 1.47 19.70
C LEU A 139 -21.28 2.33 20.93
N PHE A 140 -20.32 2.56 21.83
CA PHE A 140 -20.49 3.36 23.04
C PHE A 140 -20.59 4.85 22.72
N GLU A 141 -19.74 5.36 21.82
CA GLU A 141 -19.77 6.74 21.32
C GLU A 141 -21.13 7.08 20.68
N HIS A 142 -21.77 6.09 20.05
CA HIS A 142 -23.02 6.27 19.33
C HIS A 142 -24.26 5.64 20.00
N LYS A 143 -24.17 5.18 21.25
CA LYS A 143 -25.22 4.40 21.93
C LYS A 143 -26.62 5.03 21.88
N ASP A 144 -26.71 6.36 21.94
CA ASP A 144 -27.98 7.10 21.95
C ASP A 144 -28.56 7.33 20.54
N GLN A 145 -27.82 6.95 19.49
CA GLN A 145 -28.13 7.25 18.09
C GLN A 145 -28.06 6.01 17.18
N LEU A 146 -27.83 4.81 17.71
CA LEU A 146 -27.63 3.58 16.92
C LEU A 146 -28.73 3.34 15.89
N ASN A 147 -30.00 3.58 16.27
CA ASN A 147 -31.17 3.43 15.38
C ASN A 147 -31.28 4.49 14.26
N SER A 148 -30.45 5.53 14.29
CA SER A 148 -30.50 6.66 13.36
C SER A 148 -29.20 6.90 12.59
N LEU A 149 -28.12 6.16 12.91
CA LEU A 149 -26.85 6.25 12.18
C LEU A 149 -27.01 5.85 10.71
N PHE A 150 -27.78 4.79 10.49
CA PHE A 150 -28.07 4.25 9.17
C PHE A 150 -29.56 3.91 9.07
N SER A 151 -30.06 3.94 7.85
CA SER A 151 -31.34 3.35 7.48
C SER A 151 -31.13 1.95 6.89
N GLU A 152 -32.20 1.17 6.80
CA GLU A 152 -32.16 -0.11 6.07
C GLU A 152 -31.79 0.06 4.58
N GLN A 153 -32.10 1.23 4.00
CA GLN A 153 -31.69 1.56 2.64
C GLN A 153 -30.17 1.74 2.55
N ASP A 154 -29.54 2.40 3.53
CA ASP A 154 -28.08 2.57 3.55
C ASP A 154 -27.38 1.21 3.64
N ILE A 155 -27.93 0.28 4.42
CA ILE A 155 -27.42 -1.11 4.48
C ILE A 155 -27.61 -1.78 3.12
N GLY A 156 -28.76 -1.64 2.47
CA GLY A 156 -28.99 -2.13 1.11
C GLY A 156 -27.97 -1.60 0.09
N ASP A 157 -27.72 -0.29 0.13
CA ASP A 157 -26.79 0.43 -0.76
C ASP A 157 -25.34 0.02 -0.50
N TYR A 158 -24.97 -0.21 0.76
CA TYR A 158 -23.68 -0.79 1.12
C TYR A 158 -23.48 -2.15 0.43
N PHE A 159 -24.43 -3.09 0.58
CA PHE A 159 -24.30 -4.41 -0.07
C PHE A 159 -24.23 -4.29 -1.59
N HIS A 160 -25.01 -3.39 -2.20
CA HIS A 160 -24.92 -3.13 -3.63
C HIS A 160 -23.53 -2.62 -4.05
N ARG A 161 -22.99 -1.61 -3.35
CA ARG A 161 -21.64 -1.08 -3.57
C ARG A 161 -20.58 -2.18 -3.45
N MET A 162 -20.71 -3.07 -2.46
CA MET A 162 -19.78 -4.19 -2.28
C MET A 162 -19.83 -5.21 -3.43
N THR A 163 -20.99 -5.43 -4.07
CA THR A 163 -21.05 -6.31 -5.26
C THR A 163 -20.36 -5.73 -6.48
N LEU A 164 -20.25 -4.39 -6.57
CA LEU A 164 -19.51 -3.72 -7.63
C LEU A 164 -18.00 -3.77 -7.37
N TRP A 165 -17.59 -3.73 -6.10
CA TRP A 165 -16.18 -3.78 -5.71
C TRP A 165 -15.64 -5.22 -5.68
N PHE A 166 -16.45 -6.18 -5.21
CA PHE A 166 -16.11 -7.59 -5.07
C PHE A 166 -17.10 -8.45 -5.85
N PRO A 167 -16.95 -8.55 -7.19
CA PRO A 167 -17.85 -9.35 -8.01
C PRO A 167 -17.77 -10.84 -7.66
N ASP A 168 -18.87 -11.56 -7.84
CA ASP A 168 -19.01 -12.98 -7.47
C ASP A 168 -18.29 -13.96 -8.41
N SER A 169 -17.62 -13.49 -9.46
CA SER A 169 -16.89 -14.36 -10.39
C SER A 169 -15.69 -13.65 -11.03
N MET A 170 -14.71 -14.43 -11.46
CA MET A 170 -13.48 -13.93 -12.07
C MET A 170 -13.74 -13.24 -13.42
N GLU A 171 -14.75 -13.68 -14.18
CA GLU A 171 -15.11 -13.13 -15.48
C GLU A 171 -15.68 -11.71 -15.38
N LYS A 172 -16.20 -11.33 -14.20
CA LYS A 172 -16.72 -9.99 -13.92
C LYS A 172 -15.67 -9.04 -13.35
N GLU A 173 -14.51 -9.56 -12.97
CA GLU A 173 -13.40 -8.75 -12.46
C GLU A 173 -12.75 -7.94 -13.58
N LYS A 174 -12.28 -6.75 -13.24
CA LYS A 174 -11.43 -5.98 -14.14
C LYS A 174 -10.06 -6.67 -14.25
N THR A 175 -9.46 -6.62 -15.43
CA THR A 175 -8.09 -7.15 -15.66
C THR A 175 -7.09 -6.58 -14.65
N GLU A 176 -7.21 -5.29 -14.33
CA GLU A 176 -6.37 -4.65 -13.32
C GLU A 176 -6.53 -5.27 -11.93
N SER A 177 -7.77 -5.49 -11.47
CA SER A 177 -8.05 -6.11 -10.17
C SER A 177 -7.48 -7.51 -10.07
N LEU A 178 -7.56 -8.30 -11.16
CA LEU A 178 -6.92 -9.62 -11.23
C LEU A 178 -5.39 -9.52 -11.18
N LEU A 179 -4.82 -8.51 -11.85
CA LEU A 179 -3.37 -8.30 -11.87
C LEU A 179 -2.84 -7.94 -10.47
N ILE A 180 -3.52 -7.06 -9.75
CA ILE A 180 -3.18 -6.70 -8.35
C ILE A 180 -3.13 -7.97 -7.50
N LYS A 181 -4.20 -8.78 -7.55
CA LYS A 181 -4.28 -10.05 -6.80
C LYS A 181 -3.15 -11.01 -7.16
N ALA A 182 -2.80 -11.12 -8.44
CA ALA A 182 -1.70 -11.98 -8.88
C ALA A 182 -0.34 -11.50 -8.33
N ILE A 183 -0.10 -10.17 -8.29
CA ILE A 183 1.08 -9.57 -7.68
C ILE A 183 1.11 -9.83 -6.17
N ASP A 184 0.00 -9.55 -5.47
CA ASP A 184 -0.14 -9.75 -4.02
C ASP A 184 0.06 -11.21 -3.60
N PHE A 185 -0.35 -12.16 -4.44
CA PHE A 185 -0.22 -13.60 -4.18
C PHE A 185 1.10 -14.22 -4.66
N ASP A 186 2.02 -13.40 -5.17
CA ASP A 186 3.30 -13.82 -5.76
C ASP A 186 3.13 -14.86 -6.89
N ASP A 187 2.07 -14.69 -7.70
CA ASP A 187 1.81 -15.45 -8.92
C ASP A 187 2.32 -14.67 -10.14
N LEU A 188 3.65 -14.63 -10.27
CA LEU A 188 4.34 -13.85 -11.30
C LEU A 188 3.95 -14.25 -12.72
N GLU A 189 3.70 -15.54 -12.98
CA GLU A 189 3.30 -16.02 -14.31
C GLU A 189 1.94 -15.43 -14.72
N GLU A 190 0.96 -15.50 -13.81
CA GLU A 190 -0.37 -14.94 -14.04
C GLU A 190 -0.33 -13.41 -14.11
N ALA A 191 0.48 -12.77 -13.25
CA ALA A 191 0.64 -11.33 -13.26
C ALA A 191 1.26 -10.83 -14.57
N GLU A 192 2.25 -11.52 -15.12
CA GLU A 192 2.81 -11.18 -16.44
C GLU A 192 1.79 -11.34 -17.57
N ARG A 193 1.02 -12.44 -17.56
CA ARG A 193 -0.04 -12.69 -18.54
C ARG A 193 -1.12 -11.61 -18.50
N LEU A 194 -1.57 -11.23 -17.31
CA LEU A 194 -2.60 -10.20 -17.11
C LEU A 194 -2.10 -8.81 -17.48
N PHE A 195 -0.83 -8.50 -17.19
CA PHE A 195 -0.20 -7.25 -17.61
C PHE A 195 -0.18 -7.11 -19.14
N ASP A 196 0.17 -8.18 -19.87
CA ASP A 196 0.17 -8.16 -21.34
C ASP A 196 -1.23 -8.00 -21.95
N ILE A 197 -2.28 -8.44 -21.24
CA ILE A 197 -3.68 -8.19 -21.63
C ILE A 197 -4.04 -6.73 -21.35
N LEU A 198 -3.69 -6.21 -20.17
CA LEU A 198 -3.95 -4.84 -19.76
C LEU A 198 -3.33 -3.83 -20.74
N GLU A 199 -2.10 -4.08 -21.19
CA GLU A 199 -1.40 -3.23 -22.16
C GLU A 199 -2.08 -3.17 -23.53
N LYS A 200 -2.83 -4.21 -23.91
CA LYS A 200 -3.52 -4.33 -25.21
C LYS A 200 -4.96 -3.83 -25.20
N GLN A 201 -5.45 -3.30 -24.08
CA GLN A 201 -6.78 -2.71 -24.02
C GLN A 201 -6.86 -1.47 -24.94
N ALA A 202 -8.08 -1.12 -25.38
CA ALA A 202 -8.28 -0.08 -26.40
C ALA A 202 -7.71 1.29 -25.98
N GLU A 203 -7.85 1.63 -24.70
CA GLU A 203 -7.36 2.87 -24.10
C GLU A 203 -6.78 2.54 -22.73
N PRO A 204 -5.53 2.05 -22.65
CA PRO A 204 -4.97 1.70 -21.37
C PRO A 204 -4.60 2.98 -20.61
N ASP A 205 -4.97 3.04 -19.34
CA ASP A 205 -4.51 4.12 -18.47
C ASP A 205 -3.00 4.01 -18.27
N VAL A 206 -2.27 4.99 -18.79
CA VAL A 206 -0.79 5.04 -18.76
C VAL A 206 -0.29 5.08 -17.33
N GLN A 207 -1.02 5.75 -16.42
CA GLN A 207 -0.64 5.83 -15.02
C GLN A 207 -0.73 4.46 -14.35
N THR A 208 -1.83 3.74 -14.55
CA THR A 208 -1.98 2.35 -14.12
C THR A 208 -0.86 1.49 -14.70
N LEU A 209 -0.61 1.54 -16.02
CA LEU A 209 0.46 0.75 -16.64
C LEU A 209 1.85 1.03 -16.05
N TYR A 210 2.16 2.28 -15.73
CA TYR A 210 3.40 2.66 -15.03
C TYR A 210 3.53 1.95 -13.68
N TYR A 211 2.53 2.05 -12.81
CA TYR A 211 2.58 1.44 -11.48
C TYR A 211 2.68 -0.08 -11.55
N ARG A 212 1.87 -0.72 -12.42
CA ARG A 212 1.90 -2.17 -12.59
C ARG A 212 3.22 -2.67 -13.17
N ALA A 213 3.80 -1.95 -14.13
CA ALA A 213 5.12 -2.29 -14.66
C ALA A 213 6.22 -2.16 -13.59
N LYS A 214 6.14 -1.13 -12.72
CA LYS A 214 7.08 -0.92 -11.61
C LYS A 214 6.99 -2.05 -10.57
N GLU A 215 5.77 -2.46 -10.18
CA GLU A 215 5.52 -3.57 -9.25
C GLU A 215 6.09 -4.89 -9.79
N LEU A 216 5.90 -5.16 -11.08
CA LEU A 216 6.47 -6.32 -11.78
C LEU A 216 7.97 -6.19 -12.10
N LYS A 217 8.63 -5.11 -11.67
CA LYS A 217 10.03 -4.82 -11.94
C LYS A 217 10.37 -4.75 -13.44
N LYS A 218 9.37 -4.50 -14.30
CA LYS A 218 9.50 -4.23 -15.74
C LYS A 218 9.90 -2.77 -15.95
N TYR A 219 11.04 -2.37 -15.39
CA TYR A 219 11.43 -0.96 -15.26
C TYR A 219 11.52 -0.22 -16.60
N GLU A 220 11.99 -0.86 -17.68
CA GLU A 220 12.01 -0.25 -19.02
C GLU A 220 10.59 0.09 -19.54
N LYS A 221 9.59 -0.77 -19.28
CA LYS A 221 8.19 -0.45 -19.60
C LYS A 221 7.67 0.69 -18.72
N ALA A 222 7.98 0.67 -17.41
CA ALA A 222 7.59 1.75 -16.51
C ALA A 222 8.17 3.10 -16.94
N ILE A 223 9.44 3.13 -17.36
CA ILE A 223 10.11 4.33 -17.91
C ILE A 223 9.36 4.81 -19.15
N PHE A 224 9.06 3.91 -20.09
CA PHE A 224 8.32 4.25 -21.31
C PHE A 224 6.96 4.91 -21.03
N TYR A 225 6.17 4.39 -20.09
CA TYR A 225 4.89 5.00 -19.74
C TYR A 225 5.06 6.36 -19.05
N LYS A 226 6.04 6.49 -18.14
CA LYS A 226 6.31 7.77 -17.47
C LYS A 226 6.81 8.84 -18.44
N GLN A 227 7.57 8.45 -19.47
CA GLN A 227 7.98 9.34 -20.56
C GLN A 227 6.78 9.89 -21.35
N LYS A 228 5.75 9.07 -21.61
CA LYS A 228 4.51 9.55 -22.24
C LYS A 228 3.80 10.61 -21.39
N GLU A 229 3.71 10.41 -20.08
CA GLU A 229 3.14 11.43 -19.16
C GLU A 229 3.97 12.73 -19.20
N LEU A 230 5.30 12.61 -19.24
CA LEU A 230 6.22 13.73 -19.34
C LEU A 230 6.04 14.56 -20.61
N GLU A 231 5.76 13.93 -21.75
CA GLU A 231 5.51 14.59 -23.03
C GLU A 231 4.20 15.40 -23.05
N LEU A 232 3.20 14.99 -22.24
CA LEU A 232 1.88 15.62 -22.19
C LEU A 232 1.80 16.78 -21.20
N THR A 233 2.64 16.78 -20.15
CA THR A 233 2.62 17.86 -19.16
C THR A 233 3.36 19.12 -19.65
N THR A 234 2.83 20.29 -19.29
CA THR A 234 3.44 21.58 -19.55
C THR A 234 4.00 22.25 -18.29
N ASP A 235 3.51 21.85 -17.11
CA ASP A 235 3.89 22.39 -15.82
C ASP A 235 5.31 21.96 -15.42
N ALA A 236 6.14 22.92 -15.01
CA ALA A 236 7.55 22.67 -14.70
C ALA A 236 7.73 21.78 -13.46
N ARG A 237 6.84 21.90 -12.46
CA ARG A 237 6.90 21.10 -11.23
C ARG A 237 6.53 19.66 -11.52
N ASP A 238 5.46 19.43 -12.29
CA ASP A 238 5.04 18.09 -12.71
C ASP A 238 6.10 17.41 -13.57
N LYS A 239 6.72 18.15 -14.50
CA LYS A 239 7.88 17.66 -15.28
C LYS A 239 9.01 17.18 -14.38
N VAL A 240 9.41 17.97 -13.39
CA VAL A 240 10.46 17.56 -12.45
C VAL A 240 10.06 16.31 -11.68
N SER A 241 8.79 16.21 -11.26
CA SER A 241 8.27 15.02 -10.57
C SER A 241 8.36 13.78 -11.46
N PHE A 242 7.99 13.87 -12.74
CA PHE A 242 8.07 12.73 -13.66
C PHE A 242 9.50 12.34 -14.03
N ILE A 243 10.40 13.31 -14.19
CA ILE A 243 11.83 13.04 -14.40
C ILE A 243 12.45 12.36 -13.17
N LEU A 244 12.00 12.76 -11.96
CA LEU A 244 12.39 12.09 -10.72
C LEU A 244 11.95 10.63 -10.70
N ASP A 245 10.69 10.34 -11.02
CA ASP A 245 10.18 8.97 -11.15
C ASP A 245 11.03 8.15 -12.15
N ILE A 246 11.36 8.71 -13.32
CA ILE A 246 12.20 8.06 -14.35
C ILE A 246 13.60 7.78 -13.80
N THR A 247 14.18 8.71 -13.06
CA THR A 247 15.51 8.55 -12.48
C THR A 247 15.53 7.45 -11.43
N GLU A 248 14.54 7.41 -10.55
CA GLU A 248 14.37 6.32 -9.58
C GLU A 248 14.25 4.96 -10.28
N LEU A 249 13.53 4.88 -11.40
CA LEU A 249 13.44 3.65 -12.19
C LEU A 249 14.78 3.24 -12.80
N HIS A 250 15.58 4.18 -13.31
CA HIS A 250 16.94 3.88 -13.77
C HIS A 250 17.84 3.39 -12.63
N ILE A 251 17.75 4.00 -11.44
CA ILE A 251 18.47 3.54 -10.23
C ILE A 251 18.07 2.10 -9.88
N LEU A 252 16.76 1.80 -9.88
CA LEU A 252 16.24 0.45 -9.61
C LEU A 252 16.70 -0.58 -10.67
N ASN A 253 16.86 -0.15 -11.91
CA ASN A 253 17.40 -0.96 -13.01
C ASN A 253 18.95 -1.02 -13.02
N ASN A 254 19.63 -0.39 -12.05
CA ASN A 254 21.09 -0.24 -11.98
C ASN A 254 21.72 0.45 -13.21
N ASP A 255 20.96 1.28 -13.94
CA ASP A 255 21.45 2.08 -15.05
C ASP A 255 21.83 3.49 -14.55
N TYR A 256 22.92 3.57 -13.80
CA TYR A 256 23.32 4.80 -13.11
C TYR A 256 23.72 5.93 -14.06
N MET A 257 24.17 5.60 -15.27
CA MET A 257 24.45 6.59 -16.31
C MET A 257 23.17 7.27 -16.79
N LYS A 258 22.12 6.52 -17.13
CA LYS A 258 20.83 7.13 -17.51
C LYS A 258 20.15 7.83 -16.35
N ALA A 259 20.28 7.29 -15.13
CA ALA A 259 19.80 7.97 -13.92
C ALA A 259 20.47 9.34 -13.75
N PHE A 260 21.79 9.40 -13.94
CA PHE A 260 22.55 10.64 -13.89
C PHE A 260 22.11 11.64 -14.96
N GLU A 261 21.97 11.21 -16.21
CA GLU A 261 21.52 12.08 -17.31
C GLU A 261 20.11 12.63 -17.06
N SER A 262 19.20 11.79 -16.56
CA SER A 262 17.84 12.18 -16.18
C SER A 262 17.87 13.18 -15.02
N ALA A 263 18.69 12.95 -14.00
CA ALA A 263 18.87 13.85 -12.87
C ALA A 263 19.40 15.23 -13.29
N GLN A 264 20.33 15.30 -14.25
CA GLN A 264 20.81 16.58 -14.78
C GLN A 264 19.72 17.37 -15.51
N SER A 265 18.72 16.69 -16.06
CA SER A 265 17.65 17.35 -16.82
C SER A 265 16.69 18.14 -15.93
N TRP A 266 16.40 17.69 -14.70
CA TRP A 266 15.53 18.44 -13.79
C TRP A 266 16.20 19.70 -13.25
N GLU A 267 17.53 19.75 -13.11
CA GLU A 267 18.24 20.93 -12.55
C GLU A 267 17.94 22.19 -13.36
N ARG A 268 17.76 22.05 -14.67
CA ARG A 268 17.41 23.16 -15.58
C ARG A 268 15.99 23.68 -15.39
N LEU A 269 15.11 22.86 -14.83
CA LEU A 269 13.72 23.21 -14.56
C LEU A 269 13.54 23.84 -13.18
N LEU A 270 14.45 23.58 -12.23
CA LEU A 270 14.37 24.10 -10.86
C LEU A 270 14.47 25.63 -10.79
N THR A 271 14.96 26.31 -11.82
CA THR A 271 14.96 27.79 -11.87
C THR A 271 13.59 28.38 -12.19
N GLN A 272 12.61 27.55 -12.57
CA GLN A 272 11.27 28.00 -12.95
C GLN A 272 10.31 28.05 -11.76
N PHE A 273 10.70 27.48 -10.60
CA PHE A 273 9.89 27.47 -9.39
C PHE A 273 10.77 27.20 -8.15
N ASP A 274 10.44 27.80 -7.00
CA ASP A 274 11.24 27.64 -5.76
C ASP A 274 10.60 26.67 -4.74
N SER A 275 9.36 26.22 -5.00
CA SER A 275 8.61 25.40 -4.03
C SER A 275 9.25 24.04 -3.74
N TRP A 276 10.15 23.55 -4.60
CA TRP A 276 10.91 22.33 -4.35
C TRP A 276 11.77 22.39 -3.08
N GLN A 277 12.20 23.59 -2.66
CA GLN A 277 13.04 23.80 -1.47
C GLN A 277 12.29 23.52 -0.16
N TYR A 278 10.98 23.72 -0.17
CA TYR A 278 10.11 23.67 1.01
C TYR A 278 9.12 22.51 0.96
N THR A 279 9.14 21.71 -0.11
CA THR A 279 8.28 20.53 -0.29
C THR A 279 9.10 19.24 -0.20
N GLY A 280 8.43 18.10 -0.18
CA GLY A 280 9.09 16.79 -0.21
C GLY A 280 9.92 16.52 -1.48
N LEU A 281 9.75 17.31 -2.54
CA LEU A 281 10.40 17.13 -3.83
C LEU A 281 11.93 17.32 -3.74
N GLY A 282 12.41 18.39 -3.10
CA GLY A 282 13.84 18.62 -2.92
C GLY A 282 14.54 17.52 -2.11
N ARG A 283 13.83 16.97 -1.12
CA ARG A 283 14.30 15.81 -0.34
C ARG A 283 14.47 14.59 -1.24
N SER A 284 13.47 14.24 -2.04
CA SER A 284 13.52 13.04 -2.91
C SER A 284 14.57 13.17 -4.03
N MET A 285 14.73 14.36 -4.62
CA MET A 285 15.80 14.60 -5.60
C MET A 285 17.20 14.49 -4.97
N SER A 286 17.38 15.01 -3.75
CA SER A 286 18.64 14.87 -3.00
C SER A 286 18.95 13.39 -2.73
N GLU A 287 17.93 12.62 -2.35
CA GLU A 287 18.04 11.19 -2.13
C GLU A 287 18.50 10.45 -3.40
N SER A 288 17.87 10.74 -4.54
CA SER A 288 18.26 10.18 -5.84
C SER A 288 19.70 10.49 -6.20
N TRP A 289 20.19 11.73 -5.96
CA TRP A 289 21.60 12.07 -6.17
C TRP A 289 22.55 11.20 -5.33
N PHE A 290 22.20 10.90 -4.09
CA PHE A 290 23.01 10.03 -3.24
C PHE A 290 22.95 8.57 -3.68
N ASP A 291 21.80 8.09 -4.12
CA ASP A 291 21.69 6.72 -4.65
C ASP A 291 22.53 6.53 -5.92
N ILE A 292 22.52 7.51 -6.84
CA ILE A 292 23.39 7.53 -8.02
C ILE A 292 24.87 7.60 -7.61
N CYS A 293 25.22 8.45 -6.63
CA CYS A 293 26.59 8.55 -6.10
C CYS A 293 27.11 7.19 -5.60
N LEU A 294 26.30 6.46 -4.83
CA LEU A 294 26.67 5.15 -4.32
C LEU A 294 26.74 4.09 -5.43
N GLY A 295 25.87 4.19 -6.44
CA GLY A 295 25.92 3.38 -7.66
C GLY A 295 27.27 3.52 -8.38
N PHE A 296 27.63 4.74 -8.77
CA PHE A 296 28.93 5.00 -9.43
C PHE A 296 30.13 4.64 -8.58
N TYR A 297 30.06 4.84 -7.26
CA TYR A 297 31.13 4.41 -6.37
C TYR A 297 31.34 2.89 -6.40
N LYS A 298 30.26 2.09 -6.44
CA LYS A 298 30.34 0.63 -6.58
C LYS A 298 30.94 0.24 -7.93
N GLU A 299 30.61 0.96 -9.00
CA GLU A 299 31.17 0.79 -10.34
C GLU A 299 32.61 1.32 -10.49
N LYS A 300 33.15 1.96 -9.43
CA LYS A 300 34.48 2.58 -9.38
C LYS A 300 34.62 3.82 -10.27
N ASP A 301 33.53 4.44 -10.70
CA ASP A 301 33.54 5.77 -11.29
C ASP A 301 33.53 6.84 -10.20
N ILE A 302 34.73 7.16 -9.71
CA ILE A 302 34.92 8.11 -8.61
C ILE A 302 34.56 9.54 -9.03
N ILE A 303 34.73 9.90 -10.31
CA ILE A 303 34.50 11.26 -10.79
C ILE A 303 32.99 11.54 -10.79
N SER A 304 32.21 10.64 -11.38
CA SER A 304 30.75 10.76 -11.41
C SER A 304 30.16 10.66 -10.00
N ALA A 305 30.68 9.78 -9.14
CA ALA A 305 30.28 9.72 -7.73
C ALA A 305 30.51 11.05 -7.00
N GLN A 306 31.69 11.68 -7.17
CA GLN A 306 32.00 12.98 -6.57
C GLN A 306 31.08 14.09 -7.07
N LEU A 307 30.71 14.07 -8.35
CA LEU A 307 29.78 15.05 -8.91
C LEU A 307 28.38 14.90 -8.31
N CYS A 308 27.86 13.66 -8.28
CA CYS A 308 26.55 13.36 -7.68
C CYS A 308 26.49 13.75 -6.20
N TYR A 309 27.55 13.44 -5.43
CA TYR A 309 27.64 13.85 -4.03
C TYR A 309 27.55 15.37 -3.87
N ARG A 310 28.26 16.15 -4.71
CA ARG A 310 28.20 17.61 -4.65
C ARG A 310 26.81 18.16 -4.97
N ASN A 311 26.12 17.59 -5.95
CA ASN A 311 24.76 17.99 -6.31
C ASN A 311 23.78 17.67 -5.17
N GLY A 312 23.84 16.46 -4.61
CA GLY A 312 23.05 16.07 -3.45
C GLY A 312 23.34 16.91 -2.21
N ASP A 313 24.62 17.21 -1.91
CA ASP A 313 25.01 18.05 -0.77
C ASP A 313 24.51 19.49 -0.92
N TRP A 314 24.63 20.07 -2.13
CA TRP A 314 24.08 21.39 -2.42
C TRP A 314 22.56 21.42 -2.24
N MET A 315 21.86 20.44 -2.81
CA MET A 315 20.40 20.38 -2.75
C MET A 315 19.91 20.16 -1.32
N ILE A 316 20.59 19.31 -0.55
CA ILE A 316 20.34 19.20 0.88
C ILE A 316 20.47 20.57 1.52
N ARG A 317 21.60 21.26 1.36
CA ARG A 317 21.84 22.55 2.06
C ARG A 317 20.84 23.64 1.72
N THR A 318 20.18 23.55 0.58
CA THR A 318 19.18 24.52 0.09
C THR A 318 17.75 24.15 0.49
N THR A 319 17.49 22.92 0.94
CA THR A 319 16.13 22.49 1.34
C THR A 319 15.93 22.57 2.86
N ASN A 320 14.69 22.72 3.31
CA ASN A 320 14.38 22.96 4.73
C ASN A 320 14.01 21.70 5.53
N ASN A 321 14.02 20.51 4.93
CA ASN A 321 13.53 19.30 5.57
C ASN A 321 14.27 18.03 5.10
N PHE A 322 14.79 17.22 6.03
CA PHE A 322 15.46 15.95 5.73
C PHE A 322 14.93 14.84 6.62
N SER A 323 14.72 13.66 6.02
CA SER A 323 14.50 12.44 6.79
C SER A 323 15.84 11.89 7.30
N LEU A 324 15.79 11.10 8.37
CA LEU A 324 16.96 10.37 8.87
C LEU A 324 17.62 9.53 7.77
N ASN A 325 16.82 8.86 6.94
CA ASN A 325 17.29 8.01 5.84
C ASN A 325 18.17 8.79 4.84
N VAL A 326 17.73 10.00 4.44
CA VAL A 326 18.48 10.85 3.50
C VAL A 326 19.80 11.32 4.12
N LEU A 327 19.81 11.66 5.41
CA LEU A 327 21.04 12.06 6.12
C LEU A 327 22.03 10.90 6.27
N GLU A 328 21.54 9.68 6.49
CA GLU A 328 22.37 8.47 6.57
C GLU A 328 22.97 8.13 5.19
N LYS A 329 22.19 8.26 4.11
CA LYS A 329 22.69 8.15 2.73
C LYS A 329 23.75 9.22 2.40
N ALA A 330 23.51 10.48 2.78
CA ALA A 330 24.48 11.56 2.59
C ALA A 330 25.80 11.30 3.35
N LEU A 331 25.71 10.78 4.58
CA LEU A 331 26.89 10.34 5.34
C LEU A 331 27.63 9.20 4.63
N ALA A 332 26.91 8.21 4.11
CA ALA A 332 27.53 7.11 3.35
C ALA A 332 28.26 7.63 2.10
N CYS A 333 27.64 8.54 1.34
CA CYS A 333 28.25 9.18 0.18
C CYS A 333 29.51 9.96 0.54
N SER A 334 29.44 10.79 1.60
CA SER A 334 30.60 11.58 2.05
C SER A 334 31.80 10.72 2.41
N LYS A 335 31.58 9.53 3.00
CA LYS A 335 32.63 8.53 3.26
C LYS A 335 33.16 7.92 1.97
N ALA A 336 32.27 7.54 1.05
CA ALA A 336 32.63 6.93 -0.23
C ALA A 336 33.55 7.85 -1.06
N VAL A 337 33.20 9.13 -1.13
CA VAL A 337 33.99 10.15 -1.86
C VAL A 337 35.12 10.78 -1.04
N ARG A 338 35.28 10.38 0.22
CA ARG A 338 36.30 10.84 1.17
C ARG A 338 36.26 12.35 1.46
N ASP A 339 35.06 12.93 1.57
CA ASP A 339 34.86 14.32 2.00
C ASP A 339 34.82 14.44 3.53
N GLU A 340 35.97 14.73 4.15
CA GLU A 340 36.11 14.90 5.59
C GLU A 340 35.19 15.98 6.20
N LYS A 341 34.87 17.04 5.44
CA LYS A 341 33.97 18.08 5.93
C LYS A 341 32.53 17.56 5.99
N GLY A 342 32.07 16.93 4.91
CA GLY A 342 30.79 16.24 4.83
C GLY A 342 30.61 15.16 5.89
N ILE A 343 31.61 14.29 6.07
CA ILE A 343 31.58 13.22 7.08
C ILE A 343 31.32 13.81 8.46
N ARG A 344 32.04 14.88 8.85
CA ARG A 344 31.84 15.54 10.15
C ARG A 344 30.47 16.18 10.27
N PHE A 345 30.01 16.85 9.22
CA PHE A 345 28.72 17.52 9.17
C PHE A 345 27.55 16.53 9.32
N TYR A 346 27.45 15.56 8.41
CA TYR A 346 26.34 14.60 8.40
C TYR A 346 26.35 13.69 9.63
N LYS A 347 27.52 13.26 10.12
CA LYS A 347 27.62 12.49 11.37
C LYS A 347 27.06 13.24 12.57
N LYS A 348 27.22 14.57 12.64
CA LYS A 348 26.67 15.40 13.71
C LYS A 348 25.14 15.48 13.60
N ILE A 349 24.62 15.69 12.39
CA ILE A 349 23.17 15.86 12.18
C ILE A 349 22.41 14.55 12.36
N VAL A 350 22.91 13.43 11.81
CA VAL A 350 22.31 12.09 12.01
C VAL A 350 22.17 11.78 13.50
N LYS A 351 23.22 12.03 14.30
CA LYS A 351 23.18 11.83 15.76
C LYS A 351 22.16 12.72 16.47
N LYS A 352 21.93 13.94 15.97
CA LYS A 352 20.92 14.84 16.53
C LYS A 352 19.52 14.32 16.24
N GLU A 353 19.26 13.95 14.98
CA GLU A 353 17.96 13.44 14.52
C GLU A 353 17.57 12.13 15.22
N GLN A 354 18.52 11.18 15.35
CA GLN A 354 18.31 9.92 16.08
C GLN A 354 17.94 10.12 17.57
N ARG A 355 18.31 11.24 18.18
CA ARG A 355 17.95 11.57 19.57
C ARG A 355 16.56 12.18 19.70
N CYS A 356 16.03 12.80 18.65
CA CYS A 356 14.70 13.40 18.66
C CYS A 356 13.59 12.38 18.37
N ARG A 357 13.94 11.19 17.84
CA ARG A 357 13.02 10.09 17.54
C ARG A 357 12.99 8.98 18.59
N ARG A 358 13.77 9.11 19.67
CA ARG A 358 13.69 8.30 20.88
C ARG A 358 12.93 9.09 21.93
#